data_AF-A0A369QTC8-F1
#
_entry.id   AF-A0A369QTC8-F1
#
_cell.length_a   1.000
_cell.length_b   1.000
_cell.length_c   1.000
_cell.angle_alpha   90.00
_cell.angle_beta   90.00
_cell.angle_gamma   90.00
#
_symmetry.space_group_name_H-M   'P 1'
#
loop_
_entity.id
_entity.type
_entity.pdbx_description
1 polymer ?
#
loop_
_entity_poly.entity_id
_entity_poly.type
_entity_poly.pdbx_seq_one_letter_code
_entity_poly.pdbx_strand_id
1 'polypeptide(L)'
;MFRDTLLNTDDPAIRAYRYLGQHAKINQYLVAGRFYEAYETYLVDKTTGAITTTWTEPIVSPDQKYLANSSFATALDEAPNGIQIWEVANTEKSPAIKKFLEIVHQDWKPLELHWESSTAILIKTLPMDKYKLLQAEPKEEDFSYWRLRIK
;
A
#
# COMPACT_ATOMS: atom_id res chain seq x y z
N MET A 1 -18.77 24.51 34.26
CA MET A 1 -18.86 23.39 33.29
C MET A 1 -18.12 23.85 32.05
N PHE A 2 -17.00 23.22 31.70
CA PHE A 2 -16.26 23.58 30.48
C PHE A 2 -16.99 22.94 29.29
N ARG A 3 -17.33 23.77 28.31
CA ARG A 3 -17.93 23.33 27.05
C ARG A 3 -16.82 23.33 26.03
N ASP A 4 -16.53 22.17 25.45
CA ASP A 4 -15.62 22.08 24.33
C ASP A 4 -16.23 22.83 23.13
N THR A 5 -15.45 23.76 22.57
CA THR A 5 -15.81 24.59 21.42
C THR A 5 -14.95 24.28 20.20
N LEU A 6 -14.05 23.29 20.29
CA LEU A 6 -13.24 22.86 19.17
C LEU A 6 -14.10 22.14 18.14
N LEU A 7 -13.65 22.18 16.89
CA LEU A 7 -14.28 21.44 15.80
C LEU A 7 -14.29 19.96 16.18
N ASN A 8 -15.44 19.27 16.05
CA ASN A 8 -15.51 17.84 16.32
C ASN A 8 -14.71 17.08 15.26
N THR A 9 -13.45 16.78 15.56
CA THR A 9 -12.54 16.01 14.69
C THR A 9 -12.65 14.51 14.92
N ASP A 10 -13.37 14.10 15.96
CA ASP A 10 -13.58 12.70 16.34
C ASP A 10 -14.86 12.13 15.72
N ASP A 11 -15.35 12.74 14.64
CA ASP A 11 -16.45 12.19 13.87
C ASP A 11 -15.93 11.05 12.97
N PRO A 12 -16.29 9.78 13.28
CA PRO A 12 -15.85 8.63 12.48
C PRO A 12 -16.41 8.66 11.05
N ALA A 13 -17.37 9.54 10.74
CA ALA A 13 -17.90 9.74 9.41
C ALA A 13 -17.01 10.64 8.52
N ILE A 14 -15.96 11.27 9.06
CA ILE A 14 -15.04 12.09 8.26
C ILE A 14 -14.30 11.21 7.24
N ARG A 15 -14.41 11.59 5.97
CA ARG A 15 -13.71 10.97 4.83
C ARG A 15 -13.03 12.06 4.03
N ALA A 16 -11.72 11.95 3.85
CA ALA A 16 -10.96 12.87 3.03
C ALA A 16 -10.33 12.12 1.85
N TYR A 17 -10.55 12.63 0.64
CA TYR A 17 -9.96 12.07 -0.57
C TYR A 17 -8.95 13.05 -1.16
N ARG A 18 -7.78 12.54 -1.54
CA ARG A 18 -6.70 13.33 -2.15
C ARG A 18 -6.22 12.67 -3.43
N TYR A 19 -6.25 13.41 -4.53
CA TYR A 19 -5.58 12.99 -5.76
C TYR A 19 -4.06 12.96 -5.55
N LEU A 20 -3.45 11.80 -5.79
CA LEU A 20 -2.01 11.58 -5.64
C LEU A 20 -1.27 11.65 -6.98
N GLY A 21 -1.98 11.44 -8.09
CA GLY A 21 -1.39 11.49 -9.42
C GLY A 21 -2.00 10.46 -10.36
N GLN A 22 -1.23 10.09 -11.37
CA GLN A 22 -1.68 9.16 -12.41
C GLN A 22 -0.57 8.24 -12.86
N HIS A 23 -0.92 6.99 -13.16
CA HIS A 23 -0.09 6.08 -13.91
C HIS A 23 -0.55 6.08 -15.37
N ALA A 24 0.00 7.00 -16.16
CA ALA A 24 -0.46 7.25 -17.54
C ALA A 24 -0.42 5.98 -18.41
N LYS A 25 0.63 5.16 -18.28
CA LYS A 25 0.83 4.01 -19.14
C LYS A 25 -0.09 2.81 -18.87
N ILE A 26 -0.68 2.74 -17.67
CA ILE A 26 -1.70 1.74 -17.32
C ILE A 26 -3.10 2.35 -17.23
N ASN A 27 -3.25 3.61 -17.65
CA ASN A 27 -4.52 4.34 -17.70
C ASN A 27 -5.29 4.40 -16.37
N GLN A 28 -4.58 4.64 -15.26
CA GLN A 28 -5.16 4.76 -13.92
C GLN A 28 -4.89 6.14 -13.28
N TYR A 29 -5.88 6.70 -12.59
CA TYR A 29 -5.66 7.73 -11.56
C TYR A 29 -5.36 7.05 -10.22
N LEU A 30 -4.60 7.74 -9.36
CA LEU A 30 -4.33 7.31 -7.99
C LEU A 30 -4.93 8.33 -7.01
N VAL A 31 -5.76 7.85 -6.09
CA VAL A 31 -6.43 8.66 -5.07
C VAL A 31 -6.19 8.02 -3.71
N ALA A 32 -5.83 8.82 -2.70
CA ALA A 32 -5.77 8.39 -1.31
C ALA A 32 -7.10 8.67 -0.60
N GLY A 33 -7.58 7.70 0.16
CA GLY A 33 -8.64 7.86 1.15
C GLY A 33 -8.05 7.90 2.56
N ARG A 34 -8.39 8.94 3.33
CA ARG A 34 -8.09 9.07 4.75
C ARG A 34 -9.39 9.05 5.53
N PHE A 35 -9.44 8.13 6.49
CA PHE A 35 -10.54 7.91 7.40
C PHE A 35 -10.01 8.05 8.82
N TYR A 36 -10.91 8.13 9.80
CA TYR A 36 -10.53 8.31 11.21
C TYR A 36 -9.46 7.30 11.67
N GLU A 37 -9.64 6.02 11.33
CA GLU A 37 -8.72 4.93 11.70
C GLU A 37 -8.22 4.12 10.50
N ALA A 38 -8.36 4.65 9.28
CA ALA A 38 -7.97 3.88 8.10
C ALA A 38 -7.34 4.73 7.00
N TYR A 39 -6.48 4.07 6.25
CA TYR A 39 -5.89 4.56 5.03
C TYR A 39 -6.03 3.48 3.94
N GLU A 40 -6.42 3.90 2.75
CA GLU A 40 -6.33 3.06 1.56
C GLU A 40 -6.13 3.95 0.34
N THR A 41 -5.73 3.35 -0.77
CA THR A 41 -5.65 4.06 -2.05
C THR A 41 -6.48 3.39 -3.12
N TYR A 42 -6.88 4.16 -4.11
CA TYR A 42 -7.77 3.76 -5.17
C TYR A 42 -7.09 3.99 -6.52
N LEU A 43 -6.96 2.92 -7.28
CA LEU A 43 -6.68 2.98 -8.72
C LEU A 43 -8.00 3.12 -9.45
N VAL A 44 -8.19 4.25 -10.15
CA VAL A 44 -9.42 4.56 -10.88
C VAL A 44 -9.13 4.55 -12.37
N ASP A 45 -9.79 3.65 -13.09
CA ASP A 45 -9.64 3.52 -14.54
C ASP A 45 -10.18 4.76 -15.24
N LYS A 46 -9.37 5.40 -16.07
CA LYS A 46 -9.73 6.70 -16.66
C LYS A 46 -10.80 6.61 -17.74
N THR A 47 -11.06 5.43 -18.27
CA THR A 47 -12.03 5.21 -19.35
C THR A 47 -13.37 4.75 -18.79
N THR A 48 -13.34 3.84 -17.83
CA THR A 48 -14.53 3.14 -17.31
C THR A 48 -14.96 3.62 -15.93
N GLY A 49 -14.06 4.29 -15.19
CA GLY A 49 -14.28 4.67 -13.79
C GLY A 49 -14.23 3.49 -12.82
N ALA A 50 -13.83 2.28 -13.28
CA ALA A 50 -13.67 1.12 -12.41
C ALA A 50 -12.62 1.38 -11.33
N ILE A 51 -12.92 0.99 -10.09
CA ILE A 51 -12.07 1.26 -8.93
C ILE A 51 -11.45 -0.05 -8.44
N THR A 52 -10.14 -0.06 -8.24
CA THR A 52 -9.40 -1.09 -7.50
C THR A 52 -8.82 -0.48 -6.23
N THR A 53 -9.22 -0.99 -5.08
CA THR A 53 -8.69 -0.57 -3.78
C THR A 53 -7.40 -1.32 -3.45
N THR A 54 -6.36 -0.58 -3.07
CA THR A 54 -5.07 -1.10 -2.59
C THR A 54 -4.79 -0.57 -1.19
N TRP A 55 -3.99 -1.29 -0.39
CA TRP A 55 -3.70 -0.85 0.97
C TRP A 55 -2.95 0.49 1.04
N THR A 56 -2.03 0.70 0.10
CA THR A 56 -1.17 1.89 0.00
C THR A 56 -0.83 2.15 -1.47
N GLU A 57 -0.11 3.24 -1.72
CA GLU A 57 0.36 3.64 -3.04
C GLU A 57 1.20 2.54 -3.72
N PRO A 58 0.77 2.03 -4.88
CA PRO A 58 1.55 1.02 -5.58
C PRO A 58 2.72 1.61 -6.36
N ILE A 59 3.84 0.88 -6.35
CA ILE A 59 4.96 1.06 -7.27
C ILE A 59 4.79 0.16 -8.50
N VAL A 60 5.11 0.69 -9.68
CA VAL A 60 4.91 0.01 -10.97
C VAL A 60 6.18 -0.74 -11.38
N SER A 61 6.04 -1.97 -11.89
CA SER A 61 7.16 -2.72 -12.47
C SER A 61 7.74 -2.00 -13.70
N PRO A 62 9.03 -2.20 -14.04
CA PRO A 62 9.65 -1.56 -15.20
C PRO A 62 8.90 -1.77 -16.52
N ASP A 63 8.35 -2.98 -16.74
CA ASP A 63 7.55 -3.32 -17.92
C ASP A 63 6.05 -2.99 -17.77
N GLN A 64 5.64 -2.48 -16.61
CA GLN A 64 4.28 -2.08 -16.26
C GLN A 64 3.25 -3.20 -16.26
N LYS A 65 3.70 -4.46 -16.21
CA LYS A 65 2.81 -5.61 -16.09
C LYS A 65 2.36 -5.87 -14.66
N TYR A 66 3.06 -5.29 -13.68
CA TYR A 66 2.75 -5.49 -12.28
C TYR A 66 2.77 -4.20 -11.48
N LEU A 67 1.98 -4.21 -10.40
CA LEU A 67 1.99 -3.21 -9.34
C LEU A 67 2.30 -3.90 -8.02
N ALA A 68 2.99 -3.21 -7.12
CA ALA A 68 3.24 -3.72 -5.78
C ALA A 68 3.06 -2.63 -4.73
N ASN A 69 2.44 -2.96 -3.61
CA ASN A 69 2.28 -2.06 -2.47
C ASN A 69 2.44 -2.85 -1.16
N SER A 70 2.85 -2.16 -0.11
CA SER A 70 3.05 -2.75 1.22
C SER A 70 2.26 -1.99 2.27
N SER A 71 1.77 -2.70 3.26
CA SER A 71 1.10 -2.12 4.41
C SER A 71 1.76 -2.60 5.70
N PHE A 72 1.78 -1.71 6.69
CA PHE A 72 2.28 -1.97 8.02
C PHE A 72 1.19 -1.60 9.02
N ALA A 73 0.71 -2.59 9.76
CA ALA A 73 -0.24 -2.36 10.85
C ALA A 73 0.48 -1.80 12.08
N THR A 74 -0.02 -0.73 12.68
CA THR A 74 0.40 -0.38 14.04
C THR A 74 -0.39 -1.22 15.06
N ALA A 75 0.05 -1.25 16.32
CA ALA A 75 -0.65 -2.03 17.36
C ALA A 75 -2.09 -1.55 17.64
N LEU A 76 -2.46 -0.35 17.17
CA LEU A 76 -3.76 0.27 17.36
C LEU A 76 -4.60 0.27 16.07
N ASP A 77 -4.05 -0.24 14.97
CA ASP A 77 -4.64 -0.13 13.64
C ASP A 77 -5.01 -1.53 13.13
N GLU A 78 -6.24 -1.69 12.65
CA GLU A 78 -6.70 -2.92 11.98
C GLU A 78 -6.16 -3.04 10.54
N ALA A 79 -5.28 -2.11 10.13
CA ALA A 79 -4.62 -2.17 8.84
C ALA A 79 -3.92 -3.53 8.61
N PRO A 80 -3.88 -4.00 7.36
CA PRO A 80 -3.15 -5.21 7.01
C PRO A 80 -1.63 -5.01 7.19
N ASN A 81 -0.91 -6.07 7.56
CA ASN A 81 0.55 -6.08 7.62
C ASN A 81 1.11 -7.05 6.58
N GLY A 82 1.72 -6.54 5.51
CA GLY A 82 2.25 -7.37 4.43
C GLY A 82 2.33 -6.68 3.08
N ILE A 83 2.26 -7.47 2.01
CA ILE A 83 2.43 -6.99 0.62
C ILE A 83 1.27 -7.43 -0.28
N GLN A 84 0.96 -6.60 -1.27
CA GLN A 84 0.08 -6.95 -2.39
C GLN A 84 0.86 -6.81 -3.71
N ILE A 85 0.62 -7.73 -4.63
CA ILE A 85 1.02 -7.63 -6.03
C ILE A 85 -0.23 -7.73 -6.90
N TRP A 86 -0.29 -6.88 -7.90
CA TRP A 86 -1.37 -6.83 -8.88
C TRP A 86 -0.80 -7.01 -10.27
N GLU A 87 -1.52 -7.74 -11.11
CA GLU A 87 -1.26 -7.87 -12.53
C GLU A 87 -2.06 -6.81 -13.30
N VAL A 88 -1.40 -6.21 -14.30
CA VAL A 88 -2.02 -5.31 -15.26
C VAL A 88 -2.38 -6.10 -16.51
N ALA A 89 -3.65 -6.49 -16.61
CA ALA A 89 -4.19 -7.24 -17.74
C ALA A 89 -4.74 -6.27 -18.80
N ASN A 90 -4.14 -6.24 -19.98
CA ASN A 90 -4.68 -5.46 -21.09
C ASN A 90 -6.00 -6.07 -21.57
N THR A 91 -7.08 -5.28 -21.52
CA THR A 91 -8.35 -5.62 -22.16
C THR A 91 -8.54 -4.77 -23.41
N GLU A 92 -9.53 -5.10 -24.24
CA GLU A 92 -9.86 -4.32 -25.45
C GLU A 92 -10.21 -2.85 -25.16
N LYS A 93 -10.68 -2.53 -23.95
CA LYS A 93 -11.13 -1.19 -23.57
C LYS A 93 -10.13 -0.42 -22.72
N SER A 94 -9.52 -1.07 -21.73
CA SER A 94 -8.53 -0.47 -20.83
C SER A 94 -7.75 -1.52 -20.03
N PRO A 95 -6.58 -1.18 -19.45
CA PRO A 95 -5.85 -2.09 -18.57
C PRO A 95 -6.65 -2.36 -17.28
N ALA A 96 -7.00 -3.62 -17.05
CA ALA A 96 -7.64 -4.08 -15.82
C ALA A 96 -6.58 -4.45 -14.78
N ILE A 97 -6.80 -4.04 -13.54
CA ILE A 97 -5.93 -4.40 -12.41
C ILE A 97 -6.51 -5.61 -11.70
N LYS A 98 -5.74 -6.70 -11.62
CA LYS A 98 -6.17 -7.96 -10.98
C LYS A 98 -5.22 -8.30 -9.84
N LYS A 99 -5.75 -8.71 -8.68
CA LYS A 99 -4.92 -9.16 -7.57
C LYS A 99 -4.17 -10.43 -8.01
N PHE A 100 -2.84 -10.39 -7.94
CA PHE A 100 -1.96 -11.51 -8.29
C PHE A 100 -1.51 -12.26 -7.03
N LEU A 101 -1.09 -11.51 -6.01
CA LEU A 101 -0.62 -12.06 -4.74
C LEU A 101 -0.98 -11.12 -3.60
N GLU A 102 -1.30 -11.70 -2.45
CA GLU A 102 -1.42 -11.00 -1.19
C GLU A 102 -0.76 -11.85 -0.11
N ILE A 103 0.20 -11.26 0.60
CA ILE A 103 0.84 -11.88 1.76
C ILE A 103 0.48 -11.02 2.94
N VAL A 104 -0.19 -11.60 3.92
CA VAL A 104 -0.38 -11.03 5.26
C VAL A 104 0.49 -11.83 6.22
N HIS A 105 1.36 -11.17 6.95
CA HIS A 105 2.31 -11.84 7.84
C HIS A 105 2.36 -11.18 9.21
N GLN A 106 2.62 -11.96 10.26
CA GLN A 106 2.68 -11.45 11.63
C GLN A 106 4.09 -11.42 12.20
N ASP A 107 5.07 -12.09 11.61
CA ASP A 107 6.44 -12.14 12.16
C ASP A 107 7.38 -11.06 11.63
N TRP A 108 6.99 -10.31 10.60
CA TRP A 108 7.80 -9.24 10.04
C TRP A 108 6.93 -8.13 9.47
N LYS A 109 7.53 -6.96 9.32
CA LYS A 109 6.89 -5.75 8.81
C LYS A 109 7.56 -5.29 7.53
N PRO A 110 6.84 -5.13 6.41
CA PRO A 110 7.43 -4.55 5.22
C PRO A 110 7.56 -3.04 5.41
N LEU A 111 8.74 -2.52 5.11
CA LEU A 111 9.04 -1.10 5.23
C LEU A 111 9.21 -0.45 3.87
N GLU A 112 9.92 -1.11 2.97
CA GLU A 112 10.18 -0.61 1.62
C GLU A 112 10.06 -1.73 0.59
N LEU A 113 9.56 -1.36 -0.58
CA LEU A 113 9.52 -2.21 -1.77
C LEU A 113 10.31 -1.53 -2.88
N HIS A 114 11.07 -2.33 -3.62
CA HIS A 114 11.77 -1.87 -4.82
C HIS A 114 11.71 -2.93 -5.91
N TRP A 115 11.28 -2.54 -7.12
CA TRP A 115 11.39 -3.41 -8.29
C TRP A 115 12.85 -3.50 -8.73
N GLU A 116 13.49 -4.65 -8.49
CA GLU A 116 14.83 -4.95 -9.02
C GLU A 116 14.78 -5.25 -10.52
N SER A 117 13.69 -5.88 -10.99
CA SER A 117 13.43 -6.15 -12.40
C SER A 117 11.92 -6.25 -12.65
N SER A 118 11.49 -6.50 -13.89
CA SER A 118 10.07 -6.69 -14.22
C SER A 118 9.39 -7.86 -13.48
N THR A 119 10.16 -8.79 -12.92
CA THR A 119 9.63 -10.00 -12.26
C THR A 119 10.24 -10.24 -10.88
N ALA A 120 10.96 -9.26 -10.30
CA ALA A 120 11.57 -9.41 -8.98
C ALA A 120 11.44 -8.13 -8.16
N ILE A 121 11.04 -8.30 -6.90
CA ILE A 121 10.91 -7.24 -5.91
C ILE A 121 11.86 -7.53 -4.76
N LEU A 122 12.62 -6.50 -4.36
CA LEU A 122 13.33 -6.46 -3.09
C LEU A 122 12.42 -5.84 -2.04
N ILE A 123 12.34 -6.51 -0.89
CA ILE A 123 11.50 -6.13 0.23
C ILE A 123 12.41 -5.90 1.43
N LYS A 124 12.46 -4.67 1.92
CA LYS A 124 13.09 -4.36 3.21
C LYS A 124 12.08 -4.65 4.31
N THR A 125 12.44 -5.51 5.24
CA THR A 125 11.57 -5.95 6.32
C THR A 125 12.21 -5.75 7.68
N LEU A 126 11.39 -5.58 8.71
CA LEU A 126 11.83 -5.60 10.10
C LEU A 126 11.15 -6.78 10.82
N PRO A 127 11.93 -7.74 11.35
CA PRO A 127 11.40 -8.81 12.19
C PRO A 127 10.67 -8.28 13.42
N MET A 128 9.56 -8.92 13.80
CA MET A 128 8.70 -8.43 14.89
C MET A 128 9.31 -8.56 16.28
N ASP A 129 10.14 -9.57 16.50
CA ASP A 129 10.93 -9.73 17.71
C ASP A 129 11.90 -8.56 17.89
N LYS A 130 12.55 -8.10 16.82
CA LYS A 130 13.37 -6.89 16.83
C LYS A 130 12.52 -5.64 17.02
N TYR A 131 11.42 -5.49 16.28
CA TYR A 131 10.54 -4.32 16.36
C TYR A 131 10.03 -4.06 17.79
N LYS A 132 9.62 -5.11 18.51
CA LYS A 132 9.11 -5.00 19.90
C LYS A 132 10.18 -4.56 20.90
N LEU A 133 11.46 -4.76 20.58
CA LEU A 133 12.59 -4.41 21.45
C LEU A 133 13.19 -3.04 21.11
N LEU A 134 12.72 -2.38 20.05
CA LEU A 134 13.23 -1.07 19.66
C LEU A 134 12.93 -0.02 20.73
N GLN A 135 13.99 0.58 21.25
CA GLN A 135 13.93 1.76 22.13
C GLN A 135 14.28 3.07 21.40
N ALA A 136 14.73 2.95 20.15
CA ALA A 136 15.14 4.03 19.27
C ALA A 136 14.81 3.64 17.82
N GLU A 137 15.16 4.51 16.86
CA GLU A 137 15.05 4.19 15.44
C GLU A 137 15.87 2.94 15.09
N PRO A 138 15.33 2.02 14.27
CA PRO A 138 16.03 0.82 13.85
C PRO A 138 17.26 1.16 13.02
N LYS A 139 18.34 0.41 13.23
CA LYS A 139 19.59 0.50 12.46
C LYS A 139 19.56 -0.44 11.27
N GLU A 140 20.49 -0.25 10.35
CA GLU A 140 20.54 -1.04 9.12
C GLU A 140 20.68 -2.57 9.38
N GLU A 141 21.40 -2.94 10.44
CA GLU A 141 21.55 -4.33 10.91
C GLU A 141 20.27 -4.97 11.50
N ASP A 142 19.25 -4.15 11.79
CA ASP A 142 17.96 -4.64 12.27
C ASP A 142 17.11 -5.22 11.14
N PHE A 143 17.33 -4.77 9.91
CA PHE A 143 16.50 -5.15 8.77
C PHE A 143 16.89 -6.50 8.17
N SER A 144 15.93 -7.10 7.49
CA SER A 144 16.11 -8.28 6.64
C SER A 144 15.62 -7.97 5.23
N TYR A 145 16.32 -8.50 4.23
CA TYR A 145 16.02 -8.27 2.82
C TYR A 145 15.53 -9.54 2.15
N TRP A 146 14.35 -9.47 1.55
CA TRP A 146 13.74 -10.59 0.86
C TRP A 146 13.66 -10.28 -0.62
N ARG A 147 13.87 -11.30 -1.44
CA ARG A 147 13.69 -11.19 -2.88
C ARG A 147 12.55 -12.07 -3.32
N LEU A 148 11.44 -11.45 -3.69
CA LEU A 148 10.27 -12.13 -4.23
C LEU A 148 10.36 -12.17 -5.75
N ARG A 149 10.22 -13.36 -6.34
CA ARG A 149 10.16 -13.55 -7.80
C ARG A 149 8.76 -13.93 -8.24
N ILE A 150 8.28 -13.24 -9.26
CA ILE A 150 7.02 -13.50 -9.94
C ILE A 150 7.29 -14.51 -11.05
N LYS A 151 6.49 -15.57 -11.12
CA LYS A 151 6.56 -16.63 -12.14
C LYS A 151 5.31 -16.63 -12.98
#